data_AF-A0AAW1V600-F1
#
_entry.id   AF-A0AAW1V600-F1
#
_cell.length_a   1.000
_cell.length_b   1.000
_cell.length_c   1.000
_cell.angle_alpha   90.00
_cell.angle_beta   90.00
_cell.angle_gamma   90.00
#
_symmetry.space_group_name_H-M   'P 1'
#
loop_
_entity.id
_entity.type
_entity.pdbx_description
1 polymer ?
#
loop_
_entity_poly.entity_id
_entity_poly.type
_entity_poly.pdbx_seq_one_letter_code
_entity_poly.pdbx_strand_id
1 'polypeptide(L)'
;MNVAELQIEISELYKQANIDQDRELINELNIISQVLSNNKSNSSSTDFKNKFTYNNTDQGPYFVYIEGKNGNIGNIHPLKLGKYLFENNKGNLKIKSIKRKGKNRVGVEFETANEANLFSKEVQF
;
A
#
# COMPACT_ATOMS: atom_id res chain seq x y z
N MET A 1 -26.20 -19.56 56.07
CA MET A 1 -25.20 -18.83 55.28
C MET A 1 -24.44 -17.92 56.21
N ASN A 2 -23.18 -18.24 56.49
CA ASN A 2 -22.31 -17.48 57.40
C ASN A 2 -21.69 -16.30 56.63
N VAL A 3 -21.29 -15.24 57.33
CA VAL A 3 -20.66 -14.04 56.74
C VAL A 3 -19.41 -14.41 55.93
N ALA A 4 -18.67 -15.43 56.37
CA ALA A 4 -17.50 -15.95 55.65
C ALA A 4 -17.86 -16.61 54.30
N GLU A 5 -18.99 -17.32 54.23
CA GLU A 5 -19.46 -17.97 53.00
C GLU A 5 -19.88 -16.92 51.95
N LEU A 6 -20.59 -15.87 52.40
CA LEU A 6 -20.98 -14.74 51.55
C LEU A 6 -19.79 -13.97 50.97
N GLN A 7 -18.71 -13.79 51.75
CA GLN A 7 -17.50 -13.12 51.26
C GLN A 7 -16.77 -13.94 50.20
N ILE A 8 -16.77 -15.27 50.33
CA ILE A 8 -16.19 -16.18 49.33
C ILE A 8 -16.98 -16.09 48.03
N GLU A 9 -18.31 -16.19 48.10
CA GLU A 9 -19.20 -16.14 46.92
C GLU A 9 -19.07 -14.81 46.16
N ILE A 10 -19.06 -13.68 46.88
CA ILE A 10 -18.84 -12.35 46.28
C ILE A 10 -17.47 -12.29 45.57
N SER A 11 -16.41 -12.84 46.20
CA SER A 11 -15.07 -12.84 45.61
C SER A 11 -14.98 -13.69 44.33
N GLU A 12 -15.75 -14.77 44.25
CA GLU A 12 -15.83 -15.65 43.08
C GLU A 12 -16.59 -14.97 41.94
N LEU A 13 -17.71 -14.29 42.25
CA LEU A 13 -18.47 -13.51 41.27
C LEU A 13 -17.63 -12.39 40.64
N TYR A 14 -16.82 -11.67 41.44
CA TYR A 14 -15.92 -10.64 40.92
C TYR A 14 -14.82 -11.19 40.00
N LYS A 15 -14.30 -12.39 40.28
CA LYS A 15 -13.32 -13.04 39.40
C LYS A 15 -13.95 -13.47 38.08
N GLN A 16 -15.16 -14.02 38.13
CA GLN A 16 -15.87 -14.48 36.94
C GLN A 16 -16.25 -13.31 36.01
N ALA A 17 -16.74 -12.21 36.58
CA ALA A 17 -17.09 -11.01 35.80
C ALA A 17 -15.89 -10.43 35.01
N ASN A 18 -14.69 -10.41 35.60
CA ASN A 18 -13.49 -9.95 34.90
C ASN A 18 -13.09 -10.89 33.75
N ILE A 19 -13.22 -12.21 33.96
CA ILE A 19 -12.92 -13.21 32.93
C ILE A 19 -13.88 -13.09 31.74
N ASP A 20 -15.15 -12.80 32.01
CA ASP A 20 -16.18 -12.67 30.97
C ASP A 20 -15.98 -11.38 30.15
N GLN A 21 -15.58 -10.27 30.79
CA GLN A 21 -15.18 -9.04 30.11
C GLN A 21 -13.97 -9.24 29.18
N ASP A 22 -12.94 -9.97 29.64
CA ASP A 22 -11.76 -10.28 28.82
C ASP A 22 -12.13 -11.14 27.59
N ARG A 23 -13.08 -12.07 27.73
CA ARG A 23 -13.56 -12.90 26.62
C ARG A 23 -14.34 -12.11 25.57
N GLU A 24 -15.14 -11.14 25.99
CA GLU A 24 -15.90 -10.27 25.08
C GLU A 24 -14.95 -9.41 24.22
N LEU A 25 -13.94 -8.80 24.85
CA LEU A 25 -12.90 -8.04 24.15
C LEU A 25 -12.10 -8.88 23.14
N ILE A 26 -11.76 -10.12 23.48
CA ILE A 26 -11.07 -11.04 22.55
C ILE A 26 -11.95 -11.35 21.33
N ASN A 27 -13.25 -11.53 21.52
CA ASN A 27 -14.17 -11.77 20.41
C ASN A 27 -14.32 -10.55 19.50
N GLU A 28 -14.41 -9.34 20.06
CA GLU A 28 -14.44 -8.10 19.27
C GLU A 28 -13.16 -7.94 18.42
N LEU A 29 -11.98 -8.20 19.01
CA LEU A 29 -10.70 -8.14 18.29
C LEU A 29 -10.63 -9.15 17.14
N ASN A 30 -11.14 -10.37 17.34
CA ASN A 30 -11.19 -11.39 16.29
C ASN A 30 -12.09 -10.99 15.13
N ILE A 31 -13.27 -10.42 15.43
CA ILE A 31 -14.20 -9.92 14.41
C ILE A 31 -13.55 -8.79 13.59
N ILE A 32 -12.90 -7.84 14.25
CA ILE A 32 -12.18 -6.74 13.58
C ILE A 32 -11.08 -7.28 12.66
N SER A 33 -10.28 -8.25 13.13
CA SER A 33 -9.21 -8.87 12.34
C SER A 33 -9.74 -9.57 11.09
N GLN A 34 -10.88 -10.27 11.19
CA GLN A 34 -11.53 -10.93 10.05
C GLN A 34 -12.05 -9.91 9.02
N VAL A 35 -12.68 -8.83 9.46
CA VAL A 35 -13.17 -7.76 8.57
C VAL A 35 -12.01 -7.08 7.83
N LEU A 36 -10.90 -6.80 8.51
CA LEU A 36 -9.70 -6.23 7.89
C LEU A 36 -9.07 -7.16 6.85
N SER A 37 -9.07 -8.47 7.11
CA SER A 37 -8.53 -9.47 6.19
C SER A 37 -9.38 -9.61 4.92
N ASN A 38 -10.71 -9.61 5.05
CA ASN A 38 -11.63 -9.75 3.93
C ASN A 38 -11.65 -8.51 3.01
N ASN A 39 -11.44 -7.32 3.56
CA ASN A 39 -11.36 -6.08 2.78
C ASN A 39 -10.06 -5.97 1.95
N LYS A 40 -9.01 -6.73 2.29
CA LYS A 40 -7.75 -6.77 1.52
C LYS A 40 -7.85 -7.63 0.26
N SER A 41 -8.83 -8.54 0.21
CA SER A 41 -9.03 -9.54 -0.85
C SER A 41 -9.93 -9.08 -2.01
N ASN A 42 -10.68 -7.99 -1.84
CA ASN A 42 -11.67 -7.53 -2.83
C ASN A 42 -11.14 -6.47 -3.81
N SER A 43 -9.83 -6.24 -3.87
CA SER A 43 -9.23 -5.58 -5.03
C SER A 43 -9.08 -6.62 -6.13
N SER A 44 -10.03 -6.64 -7.06
CA SER A 44 -10.00 -7.41 -8.30
C SER A 44 -8.76 -7.03 -9.12
N SER A 45 -7.63 -7.62 -8.79
CA SER A 45 -6.44 -7.57 -9.61
C SER A 45 -6.68 -8.51 -10.79
N THR A 46 -7.03 -7.91 -11.91
CA THR A 46 -6.76 -8.51 -13.21
C THR A 46 -5.30 -8.97 -13.20
N ASP A 47 -5.08 -10.28 -13.36
CA ASP A 47 -3.78 -10.97 -13.38
C ASP A 47 -2.94 -10.59 -14.61
N PHE A 48 -2.67 -9.29 -14.77
CA PHE A 48 -1.66 -8.77 -15.65
C PHE A 48 -0.48 -8.29 -14.82
N LYS A 49 0.62 -9.05 -14.94
CA LYS A 49 2.02 -8.63 -14.95
C LYS A 49 2.84 -9.28 -13.85
N ASN A 50 3.81 -10.08 -14.28
CA ASN A 50 5.17 -10.00 -13.77
C ASN A 50 5.59 -8.52 -13.75
N LYS A 51 5.27 -7.84 -12.66
CA LYS A 51 5.61 -6.45 -12.45
C LYS A 51 7.03 -6.47 -11.92
N PHE A 52 8.00 -6.22 -12.79
CA PHE A 52 9.38 -6.04 -12.39
C PHE A 52 9.44 -4.87 -11.40
N THR A 53 9.53 -5.20 -10.11
CA THR A 53 9.72 -4.26 -9.02
C THR A 53 11.16 -4.32 -8.57
N TYR A 54 11.71 -3.17 -8.23
CA TYR A 54 13.01 -3.08 -7.59
C TYR A 54 12.94 -3.60 -6.14
N ASN A 55 13.98 -4.30 -5.70
CA ASN A 55 14.18 -4.66 -4.31
C ASN A 55 14.87 -3.53 -3.55
N ASN A 56 14.73 -3.53 -2.22
CA ASN A 56 15.37 -2.52 -1.36
C ASN A 56 16.90 -2.63 -1.31
N THR A 57 17.45 -3.77 -1.73
CA THR A 57 18.89 -4.03 -1.84
C THR A 57 19.46 -3.66 -3.20
N ASP A 58 18.62 -3.39 -4.19
CA ASP A 58 19.07 -2.99 -5.51
C ASP A 58 19.75 -1.62 -5.41
N GLN A 59 20.82 -1.43 -6.19
CA GLN A 59 21.49 -0.15 -6.26
C GLN A 59 21.06 0.58 -7.53
N GLY A 60 20.69 1.85 -7.37
CA GLY A 60 20.23 2.70 -8.46
C GLY A 60 21.33 2.95 -9.53
N PRO A 61 20.98 3.64 -10.62
CA PRO A 61 19.74 4.42 -10.81
C PRO A 61 18.49 3.58 -11.08
N TYR A 62 17.35 4.00 -10.53
CA TYR A 62 16.06 3.32 -10.72
C TYR A 62 15.29 3.96 -11.87
N PHE A 63 15.10 3.19 -12.95
CA PHE A 63 14.39 3.66 -14.14
C PHE A 63 13.04 2.97 -14.31
N VAL A 64 12.01 3.74 -14.65
CA VAL A 64 10.78 3.21 -15.21
C VAL A 64 10.63 3.72 -16.64
N TYR A 65 10.37 2.81 -17.58
CA TYR A 65 10.12 3.16 -18.96
C TYR A 65 8.62 3.20 -19.23
N ILE A 66 8.18 4.32 -19.79
CA ILE A 66 6.83 4.52 -20.29
C ILE A 66 6.88 4.34 -21.80
N GLU A 67 6.06 3.43 -22.31
CA GLU A 67 5.99 3.13 -23.74
C GLU A 67 4.55 3.25 -24.23
N GLY A 68 4.35 4.10 -25.24
CA GLY A 68 3.05 4.26 -25.88
C GLY A 68 2.88 3.21 -26.98
N LYS A 69 1.77 2.47 -26.99
CA LYS A 69 1.46 1.49 -28.05
C LYS A 69 1.49 2.09 -29.45
N ASN A 70 0.82 3.24 -29.64
CA ASN A 70 0.64 3.90 -30.94
C ASN A 70 1.08 5.38 -30.95
N GLY A 71 1.75 5.86 -29.91
CA GLY A 71 1.93 7.30 -29.66
C GLY A 71 3.37 7.80 -29.72
N ASN A 72 3.56 9.08 -30.05
CA ASN A 72 4.85 9.77 -30.02
C ASN A 72 5.20 10.31 -28.62
N ILE A 73 5.05 9.50 -27.57
CA ILE A 73 5.31 9.95 -26.19
C ILE A 73 6.73 10.47 -26.00
N GLY A 74 7.69 9.96 -26.77
CA GLY A 74 9.07 10.44 -26.77
C GLY A 74 9.24 11.86 -27.31
N ASN A 75 8.28 12.39 -28.07
CA ASN A 75 8.29 13.77 -28.55
C ASN A 75 7.62 14.74 -27.57
N ILE A 76 7.00 14.26 -26.49
CA ILE A 76 6.47 15.14 -25.45
C ILE A 76 7.66 15.82 -24.75
N HIS A 77 7.61 17.15 -24.66
CA HIS A 77 8.65 17.90 -23.97
C HIS A 77 8.76 17.42 -22.50
N PRO A 78 9.96 17.14 -21.97
CA PRO A 78 10.14 16.55 -20.64
C PRO A 78 9.42 17.34 -19.53
N LEU A 79 9.44 18.67 -19.59
CA LEU A 79 8.75 19.52 -18.61
C LEU A 79 7.23 19.35 -18.66
N LYS A 80 6.66 19.18 -19.87
CA LYS A 80 5.22 18.97 -20.04
C LYS A 80 4.80 17.62 -19.45
N LEU A 81 5.61 16.58 -19.68
CA LEU A 81 5.39 15.27 -19.07
C LEU A 81 5.58 15.34 -17.54
N GLY A 82 6.61 16.03 -17.05
CA GLY A 82 6.84 16.21 -15.62
C GLY A 82 5.67 16.91 -14.92
N LYS A 83 5.15 17.99 -15.51
CA LYS A 83 3.95 18.67 -15.02
C LYS A 83 2.75 17.73 -14.96
N TYR A 84 2.48 16.99 -16.03
CA TYR A 84 1.39 16.01 -16.07
C TYR A 84 1.53 14.94 -14.98
N LEU A 85 2.74 14.40 -14.77
CA LEU A 85 2.97 13.39 -13.73
C LEU A 85 2.81 13.96 -12.33
N PHE A 86 3.27 15.20 -12.11
CA PHE A 86 3.12 15.89 -10.84
C PHE A 86 1.64 16.13 -10.50
N GLU A 87 0.86 16.65 -11.45
CA GLU A 87 -0.57 16.94 -11.26
C GLU A 87 -1.38 15.66 -10.99
N ASN A 88 -1.14 14.58 -11.74
CA ASN A 88 -1.89 13.33 -11.54
C ASN A 88 -1.52 12.58 -10.26
N ASN A 89 -0.28 12.71 -9.79
CA ASN A 89 0.18 12.06 -8.56
C ASN A 89 0.20 13.00 -7.35
N LYS A 90 -0.41 14.20 -7.47
CA LYS A 90 -0.46 15.23 -6.41
C LYS A 90 0.91 15.57 -5.80
N GLY A 91 1.99 15.42 -6.56
CA GLY A 91 3.36 15.66 -6.09
C GLY A 91 3.97 14.57 -5.19
N ASN A 92 3.34 13.40 -5.05
CA ASN A 92 3.82 12.33 -4.17
C ASN A 92 5.07 11.59 -4.68
N LEU A 93 5.54 11.88 -5.89
CA LEU A 93 6.65 11.17 -6.53
C LEU A 93 7.85 12.09 -6.72
N LYS A 94 9.00 11.69 -6.18
CA LYS A 94 10.27 12.38 -6.46
C LYS A 94 10.88 11.86 -7.75
N ILE A 95 10.55 12.57 -8.83
CA ILE A 95 11.15 12.32 -10.14
C ILE A 95 12.47 13.08 -10.22
N LYS A 96 13.57 12.36 -10.39
CA LYS A 96 14.90 12.93 -10.53
C LYS A 96 15.16 13.45 -11.94
N SER A 97 14.76 12.68 -12.96
CA SER A 97 14.89 13.12 -14.35
C SER A 97 13.90 12.44 -15.28
N ILE A 98 13.54 13.13 -16.37
CA ILE A 98 12.72 12.59 -17.46
C ILE A 98 13.52 12.72 -18.74
N LYS A 99 13.82 11.59 -19.39
CA LYS A 99 14.67 11.54 -20.58
C LYS A 99 13.99 10.77 -21.70
N ARG A 100 13.98 11.35 -22.90
CA ARG A 100 13.57 10.64 -24.11
C ARG A 100 14.47 9.44 -24.34
N LYS A 101 13.88 8.27 -24.64
CA LYS A 101 14.62 7.02 -24.93
C LYS A 101 14.34 6.48 -26.33
N GLY A 102 13.22 6.86 -26.93
CA GLY A 102 12.87 6.53 -28.31
C GLY A 102 11.76 7.43 -28.81
N LYS A 103 11.24 7.16 -30.02
CA LYS A 103 10.05 7.86 -30.56
C LYS A 103 8.82 7.64 -29.68
N ASN A 104 8.64 6.41 -29.21
CA ASN A 104 7.48 5.99 -28.42
C ASN A 104 7.85 5.62 -26.98
N ARG A 105 9.04 6.03 -26.50
CA ARG A 105 9.54 5.64 -25.18
C ARG A 105 10.20 6.80 -24.43
N VAL A 106 9.84 6.95 -23.17
CA VAL A 106 10.46 7.88 -22.22
C VAL A 106 10.93 7.10 -21.00
N GLY A 107 12.09 7.46 -20.47
CA GLY A 107 12.58 6.95 -19.19
C GLY A 107 12.40 7.99 -18.09
N VAL A 108 11.83 7.57 -16.97
CA VAL A 108 11.71 8.37 -15.75
C VAL A 108 12.67 7.78 -14.72
N GLU A 109 13.55 8.62 -14.19
CA GLU A 109 14.52 8.27 -13.15
C GLU A 109 13.97 8.68 -11.79
N PHE A 110 14.06 7.78 -10.82
CA PHE A 110 13.65 8.01 -9.43
C PHE A 110 14.85 7.97 -8.49
N GLU A 111 14.72 8.65 -7.35
CA GLU A 111 15.74 8.64 -6.31
C GLU A 111 15.77 7.31 -5.57
N THR A 112 14.61 6.69 -5.34
CA THR A 112 14.49 5.42 -4.60
C THR A 112 13.76 4.33 -5.39
N ALA A 113 14.08 3.07 -5.06
CA ALA A 113 13.37 1.88 -5.55
C ALA A 113 11.87 1.95 -5.22
N ASN A 114 11.53 2.43 -4.03
CA ASN A 114 10.15 2.57 -3.56
C ASN A 114 9.33 3.51 -4.45
N GLU A 115 9.89 4.66 -4.83
CA GLU A 115 9.20 5.61 -5.71
C GLU A 115 9.00 5.05 -7.12
N ALA A 116 10.00 4.36 -7.67
CA ALA A 116 9.89 3.69 -8.98
C ALA A 116 8.80 2.59 -8.95
N ASN A 117 8.75 1.83 -7.86
CA ASN A 117 7.74 0.80 -7.65
C ASN A 117 6.34 1.40 -7.47
N LEU A 118 6.23 2.48 -6.71
CA LEU A 118 4.98 3.22 -6.49
C LEU A 118 4.46 3.78 -7.81
N PHE A 119 5.33 4.45 -8.57
CA PHE A 119 5.02 4.95 -9.91
C PHE A 119 4.45 3.86 -10.81
N SER A 120 5.11 2.70 -10.84
CA SER A 120 4.67 1.56 -11.65
C SER A 120 3.30 1.01 -11.21
N LYS A 121 2.90 1.23 -9.95
CA LYS A 121 1.62 0.81 -9.36
C LYS A 121 0.49 1.80 -9.60
N GLU A 122 0.76 3.08 -9.42
CA GLU A 122 -0.29 4.10 -9.36
C GLU A 122 -0.51 4.79 -10.71
N VAL A 123 0.51 4.88 -11.56
CA VAL A 123 0.41 5.63 -12.82
C VAL A 123 -0.01 4.71 -13.96
N GLN A 124 -1.21 4.95 -14.49
CA GLN A 124 -1.72 4.33 -15.71
C GLN A 124 -1.54 5.29 -16.89
N PHE A 125 -1.08 4.76 -18.04
CA PHE A 125 -0.89 5.47 -19.31
C PHE A 125 -1.70 4.82 -20.42
#